data_AF-B7BHH5-F1
#
_entry.id   AF-B7BHH5-F1
#
_cell.length_a   1.000
_cell.length_b   1.000
_cell.length_c   1.000
_cell.angle_alpha   90.00
_cell.angle_beta   90.00
_cell.angle_gamma   90.00
#
_symmetry.space_group_name_H-M   'P 1'
#
loop_
_entity.id
_entity.type
_entity.pdbx_description
1 polymer ?
#
loop_
_entity_poly.entity_id
_entity_poly.type
_entity_poly.pdbx_seq_one_letter_code
_entity_poly.pdbx_strand_id
1 'polypeptide(L)'
;MLGVFCGLVSLYFTKVMNRVEGMYRNLNNYWKKFVVGGIMLSVLIFIFPPLYGEGYDTISSLLNGQFSHIMDKSMFYSLNDTYWGLQIFLTLILLFKVFASSATNAGGGCGGIFAPSLYLGCIAGFVFAHASNYFPFTMYLSEKNFALLGMAGIMSGVMHAPLTGVFLIAELTGGYALFLPLMIVSVSSYITIKMFLPHSIYSMRLAQKGELLTHHKDRAVLTLLNTDSVIERDFLTVSPEMSLGDMVKVIAKSGR
;
A
#
# COMPACT_ATOMS: atom_id res chain seq x y z
N MET A 1 -14.01 15.11 -7.09
CA MET A 1 -13.78 14.19 -8.23
C MET A 1 -12.43 13.49 -8.14
N LEU A 2 -11.31 14.22 -8.04
CA LEU A 2 -9.97 13.62 -7.94
C LEU A 2 -9.86 12.53 -6.86
N GLY A 3 -10.40 12.76 -5.65
CA GLY A 3 -10.32 11.75 -4.59
C GLY A 3 -11.09 10.46 -4.90
N VAL A 4 -12.25 10.54 -5.56
CA VAL A 4 -12.98 9.34 -6.03
C VAL A 4 -12.15 8.62 -7.10
N PHE A 5 -11.57 9.36 -8.04
CA PHE A 5 -10.65 8.80 -9.03
C PHE A 5 -9.45 8.10 -8.37
N CYS A 6 -8.80 8.73 -7.40
CA CYS A 6 -7.70 8.14 -6.63
C CYS A 6 -8.15 6.88 -5.86
N GLY A 7 -9.36 6.87 -5.31
CA GLY A 7 -9.93 5.71 -4.65
C GLY A 7 -10.14 4.52 -5.60
N LEU A 8 -10.60 4.78 -6.83
CA LEU A 8 -10.74 3.76 -7.88
C LEU A 8 -9.38 3.23 -8.35
N VAL A 9 -8.38 4.11 -8.53
CA VAL A 9 -7.02 3.67 -8.87
C VAL A 9 -6.40 2.88 -7.71
N SER A 10 -6.65 3.27 -6.46
CA SER A 10 -6.20 2.52 -5.27
C SER A 10 -6.83 1.12 -5.21
N LEU A 11 -8.11 1.02 -5.60
CA LEU A 11 -8.82 -0.25 -5.72
C LEU A 11 -8.21 -1.13 -6.81
N TYR A 12 -7.92 -0.55 -7.99
CA TYR A 12 -7.22 -1.23 -9.07
C TYR A 12 -5.86 -1.76 -8.59
N PHE A 13 -5.04 -0.89 -7.99
CA PHE A 13 -3.74 -1.23 -7.42
C PHE A 13 -3.86 -2.42 -6.46
N THR A 14 -4.74 -2.32 -5.47
CA THR A 14 -4.87 -3.33 -4.42
C THR A 14 -5.39 -4.66 -4.97
N LYS A 15 -6.40 -4.66 -5.85
CA LYS A 15 -6.95 -5.89 -6.43
C LYS A 15 -5.95 -6.58 -7.36
N VAL A 16 -5.31 -5.83 -8.25
CA VAL A 16 -4.36 -6.40 -9.22
C VAL A 16 -3.13 -6.91 -8.48
N MET A 17 -2.58 -6.15 -7.53
CA MET A 17 -1.46 -6.58 -6.70
C MET A 17 -1.75 -7.92 -6.02
N ASN A 18 -2.88 -8.01 -5.29
CA ASN A 18 -3.27 -9.23 -4.60
C ASN A 18 -3.51 -10.41 -5.56
N ARG A 19 -4.06 -10.14 -6.75
CA ARG A 19 -4.31 -11.19 -7.76
C ARG A 19 -3.00 -11.71 -8.35
N VAL A 20 -2.08 -10.82 -8.71
CA VAL A 20 -0.77 -11.20 -9.24
C VAL A 20 0.06 -11.90 -8.17
N GLU A 21 0.13 -11.38 -6.95
CA GLU A 21 0.79 -12.05 -5.82
C GLU A 21 0.19 -13.45 -5.56
N GLY A 22 -1.14 -13.59 -5.65
CA GLY A 22 -1.83 -14.88 -5.57
C GLY A 22 -1.42 -15.86 -6.66
N MET A 23 -1.26 -15.41 -7.91
CA MET A 23 -0.77 -16.23 -9.02
C MET A 23 0.67 -16.71 -8.77
N TYR A 24 1.53 -15.83 -8.27
CA TYR A 24 2.91 -16.18 -7.89
C TYR A 24 2.95 -17.13 -6.70
N ARG A 25 1.99 -17.03 -5.76
CA ARG A 25 1.90 -17.96 -4.62
C ARG A 25 1.62 -19.40 -5.06
N ASN A 26 0.85 -19.59 -6.13
CA ASN A 26 0.59 -20.93 -6.69
C ASN A 26 1.83 -21.56 -7.35
N LEU A 27 2.88 -20.78 -7.63
CA LEU A 27 4.15 -21.33 -8.10
C LEU A 27 4.92 -21.87 -6.89
N ASN A 28 5.06 -23.20 -6.79
CA ASN A 28 5.68 -23.80 -5.60
C ASN A 28 7.20 -23.58 -5.52
N ASN A 29 7.87 -23.36 -6.65
CA ASN A 29 9.34 -23.25 -6.72
C ASN A 29 9.82 -21.79 -6.72
N TYR A 30 10.75 -21.46 -5.83
CA TYR A 30 11.40 -20.14 -5.75
C TYR A 30 12.00 -19.69 -7.09
N TRP A 31 12.75 -20.56 -7.76
CA TRP A 31 13.35 -20.27 -9.07
C TRP A 31 12.32 -19.94 -10.15
N LYS A 32 11.14 -20.57 -10.13
CA LYS A 32 10.07 -20.26 -11.10
C LYS A 32 9.52 -18.86 -10.86
N LYS A 33 9.33 -18.47 -9.59
CA LYS A 33 8.89 -17.10 -9.23
C LYS A 33 9.91 -16.07 -9.69
N PHE A 34 11.19 -16.32 -9.43
CA PHE A 34 12.28 -15.42 -9.83
C PHE A 34 12.36 -15.26 -11.35
N VAL A 35 12.33 -16.36 -12.12
CA VAL A 35 12.42 -16.32 -13.59
C VAL A 35 11.20 -15.61 -14.19
N VAL A 36 9.99 -15.94 -13.74
CA VAL A 36 8.77 -15.28 -14.25
C VAL A 36 8.75 -13.79 -13.90
N GLY A 37 9.13 -13.45 -12.66
CA GLY A 37 9.28 -12.06 -12.21
C GLY A 37 10.31 -11.29 -13.01
N GLY A 38 11.50 -11.87 -13.20
CA GLY A 38 12.60 -11.26 -13.95
C GLY A 38 12.27 -11.04 -15.43
N ILE A 39 11.64 -12.02 -16.09
CA ILE A 39 11.20 -11.89 -17.49
C ILE A 39 10.16 -10.76 -17.61
N MET A 40 9.14 -10.80 -16.76
CA MET A 40 8.06 -9.81 -16.76
C MET A 40 8.60 -8.39 -16.51
N LEU A 41 9.49 -8.24 -15.52
CA LEU A 41 10.10 -6.96 -15.18
C LEU A 41 11.01 -6.45 -16.30
N SER A 42 11.82 -7.33 -16.92
CA SER A 42 12.73 -6.97 -18.01
C SER A 42 11.97 -6.49 -19.24
N VAL A 43 10.90 -7.20 -19.62
CA VAL A 43 10.02 -6.79 -20.73
C VAL A 43 9.36 -5.44 -20.42
N LEU A 44 8.85 -5.26 -19.21
CA LEU A 44 8.20 -4.01 -18.81
C LEU A 44 9.15 -2.82 -18.78
N ILE A 45 10.37 -2.99 -18.24
CA ILE A 45 11.38 -1.92 -18.21
C ILE A 45 11.90 -1.59 -19.60
N PHE A 46 12.05 -2.59 -20.47
CA PHE A 46 12.46 -2.37 -21.85
C PHE A 46 11.43 -1.53 -22.62
N ILE A 47 10.13 -1.79 -22.44
CA ILE A 47 9.06 -1.03 -23.10
C ILE A 47 8.85 0.33 -22.41
N PHE A 48 8.88 0.36 -21.08
CA PHE A 48 8.63 1.53 -20.25
C PHE A 48 9.79 1.75 -19.27
N PRO A 49 10.88 2.42 -19.69
CA PRO A 49 12.03 2.72 -18.83
C PRO A 49 11.68 3.40 -17.50
N PRO A 50 10.68 4.31 -17.42
CA PRO A 50 10.26 4.92 -16.14
C PRO A 50 9.73 3.94 -15.08
N LEU A 51 9.45 2.69 -15.45
CA LEU A 51 9.09 1.66 -14.48
C LEU A 51 10.29 1.19 -13.64
N TYR A 52 11.53 1.48 -14.06
CA TYR A 52 12.74 1.12 -13.35
C TYR A 52 12.85 1.85 -11.99
N GLY A 53 13.19 1.10 -10.95
CA GLY A 53 13.33 1.61 -9.58
C GLY A 53 12.02 2.12 -8.97
N GLU A 54 12.15 2.97 -7.95
CA GLU A 54 11.01 3.52 -7.21
C GLU A 54 10.27 4.62 -7.99
N GLY A 55 10.93 5.23 -8.97
CA GLY A 55 10.35 6.27 -9.84
C GLY A 55 10.36 7.69 -9.26
N TYR A 56 11.20 7.96 -8.25
CA TYR A 56 11.38 9.31 -7.69
C TYR A 56 11.87 10.31 -8.72
N ASP A 57 12.68 9.90 -9.69
CA ASP A 57 13.13 10.77 -10.78
C ASP A 57 11.94 11.27 -11.61
N THR A 58 11.00 10.38 -11.97
CA THR A 58 9.77 10.77 -12.67
C THR A 58 8.89 11.67 -11.81
N ILE A 59 8.79 11.41 -10.50
CA ILE A 59 8.06 12.27 -9.57
C ILE A 59 8.65 13.68 -9.59
N SER A 60 9.97 13.80 -9.43
CA SER A 60 10.67 15.09 -9.44
C SER A 60 10.52 15.80 -10.79
N SER A 61 10.64 15.08 -11.92
CA SER A 61 10.40 15.63 -13.25
C SER A 61 8.98 16.16 -13.41
N LEU A 62 7.97 15.41 -12.96
CA LEU A 62 6.57 15.84 -12.98
C LEU A 62 6.33 17.08 -12.09
N LEU A 63 6.93 17.12 -10.90
CA LEU A 63 6.77 18.25 -9.98
C LEU A 63 7.54 19.50 -10.40
N ASN A 64 8.60 19.35 -11.20
CA ASN A 64 9.41 20.45 -11.72
C ASN A 64 8.95 20.95 -13.10
N GLY A 65 7.93 20.33 -13.70
CA GLY A 65 7.43 20.70 -15.02
C GLY A 65 8.30 20.21 -16.18
N GLN A 66 9.26 19.31 -15.92
CA GLN A 66 10.22 18.80 -16.90
C GLN A 66 9.71 17.50 -17.52
N PHE A 67 8.56 17.55 -18.20
CA PHE A 67 7.88 16.37 -18.71
C PHE A 67 8.52 15.78 -19.99
N SER A 68 9.25 16.60 -20.73
CA SER A 68 9.91 16.22 -21.99
C SER A 68 10.88 15.04 -21.82
N HIS A 69 11.51 14.92 -20.65
CA HIS A 69 12.50 13.88 -20.40
C HIS A 69 11.91 12.54 -19.94
N ILE A 70 10.61 12.50 -19.60
CA ILE A 70 9.99 11.28 -19.04
C ILE A 70 9.90 10.16 -20.09
N MET A 71 9.78 10.54 -21.36
CA MET A 71 9.68 9.60 -22.48
C MET A 71 11.02 9.35 -23.16
N ASP A 72 12.11 9.97 -22.68
CA ASP A 72 13.46 9.76 -23.19
C ASP A 72 13.84 8.28 -23.06
N LYS A 73 14.42 7.72 -24.15
CA LYS A 73 14.83 6.31 -24.26
C LYS A 73 13.68 5.30 -24.25
N SER A 74 12.42 5.73 -24.31
CA SER A 74 11.28 4.81 -24.53
C SER A 74 10.97 4.64 -26.01
N MET A 75 10.31 3.55 -26.38
CA MET A 75 9.82 3.35 -27.76
C MET A 75 8.78 4.41 -28.19
N PHE A 76 8.23 5.16 -27.23
CA PHE A 76 7.22 6.18 -27.44
C PHE A 76 7.81 7.59 -27.62
N TYR A 77 9.14 7.74 -27.68
CA TYR A 77 9.80 9.05 -27.85
C TYR A 77 9.25 9.87 -29.03
N SER A 78 8.85 9.21 -30.12
CA SER A 78 8.25 9.87 -31.30
C SER A 78 6.91 10.60 -31.01
N LEU A 79 6.25 10.30 -29.89
CA LEU A 79 4.97 10.91 -29.49
C LEU A 79 5.13 12.04 -28.47
N ASN A 80 6.38 12.42 -28.14
CA ASN A 80 6.68 13.38 -27.06
C ASN A 80 6.13 14.77 -27.32
N ASP A 81 6.12 15.19 -28.58
CA ASP A 81 5.59 16.50 -28.98
C ASP A 81 4.05 16.55 -28.98
N THR A 82 3.38 15.40 -28.82
CA THR A 82 1.91 15.33 -28.85
C THR A 82 1.35 15.30 -27.44
N TYR A 83 0.45 16.24 -27.14
CA TYR A 83 -0.29 16.30 -25.88
C TYR A 83 -0.92 14.95 -25.46
N TRP A 84 -1.58 14.29 -26.42
CA TRP A 84 -2.18 12.97 -26.22
C TRP A 84 -1.14 11.84 -26.05
N GLY A 85 0.05 11.98 -26.60
CA GLY A 85 1.14 11.02 -26.47
C GLY A 85 1.59 10.88 -25.02
N LEU A 86 1.87 12.01 -24.36
CA LEU A 86 2.22 12.04 -22.93
C LEU A 86 1.10 11.45 -22.07
N GLN A 87 -0.15 11.85 -22.35
CA GLN A 87 -1.31 11.39 -21.58
C GLN A 87 -1.51 9.87 -21.66
N ILE A 88 -1.40 9.30 -22.86
CA ILE A 88 -1.52 7.86 -23.08
C ILE A 88 -0.34 7.14 -22.41
N PHE A 89 0.89 7.64 -22.58
CA PHE A 89 2.08 7.03 -22.00
C PHE A 89 2.03 6.96 -20.47
N LEU A 90 1.67 8.07 -19.81
CA LEU A 90 1.52 8.12 -18.36
C LEU A 90 0.36 7.23 -17.87
N THR A 91 -0.74 7.15 -18.62
CA THR A 91 -1.84 6.24 -18.31
C THR A 91 -1.40 4.78 -18.42
N LEU A 92 -0.59 4.43 -19.43
CA LEU A 92 0.00 3.09 -19.56
C LEU A 92 0.94 2.78 -18.38
N ILE A 93 1.78 3.72 -17.98
CA ILE A 93 2.64 3.57 -16.79
C ILE A 93 1.78 3.31 -15.54
N LEU A 94 0.69 4.05 -15.36
CA LEU A 94 -0.23 3.87 -14.24
C LEU A 94 -0.80 2.44 -14.21
N LEU A 95 -1.15 1.89 -15.36
CA LEU A 95 -1.66 0.52 -15.47
C LEU A 95 -0.55 -0.52 -15.25
N PHE A 96 0.61 -0.36 -15.87
CA PHE A 96 1.68 -1.36 -15.88
C PHE A 96 2.61 -1.34 -14.67
N LYS A 97 2.73 -0.23 -13.92
CA LYS A 97 3.58 -0.18 -12.72
C LYS A 97 3.12 -1.15 -11.64
N VAL A 98 1.81 -1.41 -11.53
CA VAL A 98 1.27 -2.39 -10.57
C VAL A 98 1.82 -3.78 -10.85
N PHE A 99 1.91 -4.15 -12.14
CA PHE A 99 2.47 -5.40 -12.60
C PHE A 99 3.98 -5.49 -12.31
N ALA A 100 4.74 -4.43 -12.60
CA ALA A 100 6.16 -4.38 -12.27
C ALA A 100 6.43 -4.52 -10.75
N SER A 101 5.70 -3.75 -9.93
CA SER A 101 5.81 -3.81 -8.47
C SER A 101 5.42 -5.19 -7.90
N SER A 102 4.34 -5.77 -8.43
CA SER A 102 3.91 -7.13 -8.07
C SER A 102 4.96 -8.17 -8.44
N ALA A 103 5.57 -8.07 -9.63
CA ALA A 103 6.61 -8.98 -10.08
C ALA A 103 7.85 -8.92 -9.18
N THR A 104 8.27 -7.72 -8.75
CA THR A 104 9.38 -7.56 -7.79
C THR A 104 9.06 -8.20 -6.43
N ASN A 105 7.90 -7.85 -5.85
CA ASN A 105 7.51 -8.31 -4.52
C ASN A 105 7.25 -9.83 -4.48
N ALA A 106 6.58 -10.36 -5.51
CA ALA A 106 6.22 -11.77 -5.56
C ALA A 106 7.34 -12.67 -6.12
N GLY A 107 8.27 -12.10 -6.90
CA GLY A 107 9.44 -12.78 -7.46
C GLY A 107 10.54 -13.07 -6.45
N GLY A 108 10.41 -12.60 -5.20
CA GLY A 108 11.39 -12.78 -4.13
C GLY A 108 12.36 -11.62 -3.95
N GLY A 109 12.09 -10.47 -4.58
CA GLY A 109 12.82 -9.22 -4.32
C GLY A 109 12.35 -8.53 -3.04
N CYS A 110 13.20 -7.68 -2.48
CA CYS A 110 12.82 -6.77 -1.41
C CYS A 110 12.04 -5.60 -2.02
N GLY A 111 10.74 -5.52 -1.76
CA GLY A 111 9.98 -4.35 -2.19
C GLY A 111 8.77 -4.07 -1.31
N GLY A 112 8.41 -2.79 -1.29
CA GLY A 112 7.27 -2.27 -0.54
C GLY A 112 6.08 -1.98 -1.42
N ILE A 113 5.00 -1.51 -0.80
CA ILE A 113 3.84 -0.94 -1.51
C ILE A 113 3.80 0.59 -1.43
N PHE A 114 4.63 1.17 -0.54
CA PHE A 114 4.63 2.59 -0.24
C PHE A 114 5.06 3.42 -1.45
N ALA A 115 6.31 3.28 -1.90
CA ALA A 115 6.86 4.00 -3.04
C ALA A 115 6.07 3.80 -4.35
N PRO A 116 5.65 2.58 -4.74
CA PRO A 116 4.82 2.42 -5.94
C PRO A 116 3.43 3.07 -5.80
N SER A 117 2.84 3.10 -4.59
CA SER A 117 1.57 3.83 -4.38
C SER A 117 1.75 5.34 -4.49
N LEU A 118 2.87 5.87 -4.00
CA LEU A 118 3.23 7.29 -4.11
C LEU A 118 3.45 7.69 -5.57
N TYR A 119 4.23 6.91 -6.31
CA TYR A 119 4.50 7.08 -7.73
C TYR A 119 3.23 7.06 -8.57
N LEU A 120 2.36 6.06 -8.35
CA LEU A 120 1.07 5.98 -9.03
C LEU A 120 0.16 7.16 -8.69
N GLY A 121 0.18 7.61 -7.44
CA GLY A 121 -0.56 8.80 -7.00
C GLY A 121 -0.12 10.06 -7.73
N CYS A 122 1.19 10.27 -7.88
CA CYS A 122 1.75 11.38 -8.64
C CYS A 122 1.23 11.40 -10.07
N ILE A 123 1.37 10.26 -10.77
CA ILE A 123 0.96 10.12 -12.16
C ILE A 123 -0.55 10.25 -12.31
N ALA A 124 -1.34 9.61 -11.45
CA ALA A 124 -2.79 9.69 -11.49
C ALA A 124 -3.28 11.13 -11.32
N GLY A 125 -2.72 11.86 -10.36
CA GLY A 125 -3.03 13.27 -10.14
C GLY A 125 -2.65 14.14 -11.33
N PHE A 126 -1.46 13.92 -11.88
CA PHE A 126 -1.00 14.61 -13.09
C PHE A 126 -1.92 14.34 -14.29
N VAL A 127 -2.17 13.07 -14.61
CA VAL A 127 -3.03 12.63 -15.72
C VAL A 127 -4.44 13.20 -15.59
N PHE A 128 -4.98 13.32 -14.37
CA PHE A 128 -6.28 13.92 -14.12
C PHE A 128 -6.31 15.43 -14.45
N ALA A 129 -5.29 16.18 -14.00
CA ALA A 129 -5.19 17.61 -14.27
C ALA A 129 -4.90 17.89 -15.74
N HIS A 130 -3.97 17.13 -16.33
CA HIS A 130 -3.64 17.21 -17.75
C HIS A 130 -4.89 16.87 -18.59
N ALA A 131 -5.60 15.77 -18.33
CA ALA A 131 -6.87 15.46 -19.01
C ALA A 131 -7.87 16.63 -18.95
N SER A 132 -8.01 17.24 -17.77
CA SER A 132 -8.96 18.32 -17.56
C SER A 132 -8.56 19.57 -18.34
N ASN A 133 -7.28 19.95 -18.28
CA ASN A 133 -6.73 21.13 -18.97
C ASN A 133 -6.87 21.09 -20.50
N TYR A 134 -7.05 19.90 -21.08
CA TYR A 134 -7.34 19.77 -22.51
C TYR A 134 -8.71 20.35 -22.89
N PHE A 135 -9.70 20.26 -21.98
CA PHE A 135 -11.05 20.74 -22.26
C PHE A 135 -11.13 22.26 -22.04
N PRO A 136 -11.44 23.06 -23.08
CA PRO A 136 -11.40 24.53 -23.02
C PRO A 136 -12.44 25.15 -22.08
N PHE A 137 -13.40 24.36 -21.59
CA PHE A 137 -14.44 24.79 -20.65
C PHE A 137 -14.02 24.68 -19.18
N THR A 138 -12.83 24.15 -18.89
CA THR A 138 -12.35 23.98 -17.52
C THR A 138 -11.35 25.07 -17.14
N MET A 139 -11.37 25.49 -15.88
CA MET A 139 -10.34 26.38 -15.34
C MET A 139 -9.00 25.65 -15.34
N TYR A 140 -7.92 26.36 -15.67
CA TYR A 140 -6.57 25.79 -15.65
C TYR A 140 -6.24 25.23 -14.25
N LEU A 141 -5.93 23.94 -14.21
CA LEU A 141 -5.56 23.20 -13.01
C LEU A 141 -4.05 23.06 -12.97
N SER A 142 -3.44 23.43 -11.84
CA SER A 142 -2.01 23.21 -11.63
C SER A 142 -1.70 21.71 -11.56
N GLU A 143 -1.06 21.19 -12.60
CA GLU A 143 -0.68 19.77 -12.72
C GLU A 143 0.21 19.33 -11.55
N LYS A 144 1.13 20.21 -11.11
CA LYS A 144 1.99 19.99 -9.94
C LYS A 144 1.18 19.79 -8.67
N ASN A 145 0.22 20.68 -8.40
CA ASN A 145 -0.60 20.58 -7.19
C ASN A 145 -1.46 19.31 -7.23
N PHE A 146 -2.04 19.00 -8.39
CA PHE A 146 -2.85 17.80 -8.55
C PHE A 146 -2.04 16.51 -8.46
N ALA A 147 -0.79 16.48 -8.94
CA ALA A 147 0.13 15.37 -8.71
C ALA A 147 0.35 15.12 -7.22
N LEU A 148 0.59 16.18 -6.43
CA LEU A 148 0.73 16.08 -4.96
C LEU A 148 -0.55 15.61 -4.28
N LEU A 149 -1.72 16.11 -4.71
CA LEU A 149 -3.02 15.64 -4.20
C LEU A 149 -3.25 14.17 -4.53
N GLY A 150 -2.87 13.73 -5.74
CA GLY A 150 -2.97 12.35 -6.17
C GLY A 150 -2.07 11.42 -5.36
N MET A 151 -0.84 11.85 -5.04
CA MET A 151 0.07 11.11 -4.14
C MET A 151 -0.60 10.82 -2.79
N ALA A 152 -1.11 11.85 -2.11
CA ALA A 152 -1.79 11.67 -0.82
C ALA A 152 -3.06 10.83 -0.97
N GLY A 153 -3.84 11.06 -2.03
CA GLY A 153 -5.08 10.34 -2.31
C GLY A 153 -4.88 8.84 -2.47
N ILE A 154 -3.97 8.40 -3.34
CA ILE A 154 -3.74 6.98 -3.59
C ILE A 154 -3.08 6.31 -2.39
N MET A 155 -2.09 6.95 -1.78
CA MET A 155 -1.41 6.43 -0.60
C MET A 155 -2.40 6.21 0.56
N SER A 156 -3.30 7.17 0.79
CA SER A 156 -4.38 7.08 1.79
C SER A 156 -5.36 5.95 1.50
N GLY A 157 -5.70 5.75 0.22
CA GLY A 157 -6.58 4.67 -0.23
C GLY A 157 -5.94 3.30 0.00
N VAL A 158 -4.77 3.06 -0.58
CA VAL A 158 -4.06 1.77 -0.51
C VAL A 158 -3.73 1.36 0.92
N MET A 159 -3.23 2.31 1.73
CA MET A 159 -2.81 2.02 3.10
C MET A 159 -3.94 2.07 4.12
N HIS A 160 -5.13 2.55 3.74
CA HIS A 160 -6.23 2.83 4.68
C HIS A 160 -5.83 3.78 5.83
N ALA A 161 -4.88 4.69 5.57
CA ALA A 161 -4.28 5.59 6.54
C ALA A 161 -4.30 7.04 6.03
N PRO A 162 -5.46 7.73 6.06
CA PRO A 162 -5.63 9.03 5.41
C PRO A 162 -4.77 10.14 6.02
N LEU A 163 -4.59 10.16 7.35
CA LEU A 163 -3.75 11.17 8.00
C LEU A 163 -2.28 11.02 7.60
N THR A 164 -1.78 9.79 7.50
CA THR A 164 -0.40 9.51 7.09
C THR A 164 -0.11 10.06 5.69
N GLY A 165 -1.04 9.89 4.74
CA GLY A 165 -0.93 10.46 3.38
C GLY A 165 -0.85 11.98 3.38
N VAL A 166 -1.73 12.63 4.12
CA VAL A 166 -1.78 14.10 4.20
C VAL A 166 -0.49 14.66 4.79
N PHE A 167 -0.07 14.18 5.96
CA PHE A 167 1.12 14.70 6.63
C PHE A 167 2.40 14.48 5.84
N LEU A 168 2.56 13.30 5.25
CA LEU A 168 3.76 12.98 4.48
C LEU A 168 3.92 13.91 3.28
N ILE A 169 2.84 14.18 2.53
CA ILE A 169 2.91 15.10 1.39
C ILE A 169 3.04 16.55 1.84
N ALA A 170 2.38 16.97 2.92
CA ALA A 170 2.53 18.31 3.47
C ALA A 170 3.98 18.58 3.92
N GLU A 171 4.63 17.58 4.53
CA GLU A 171 6.03 17.67 4.96
C GLU A 171 7.00 17.68 3.78
N LEU A 172 6.82 16.78 2.80
CA LEU A 172 7.66 16.75 1.59
C LEU A 172 7.56 18.03 0.74
N THR A 173 6.42 18.71 0.79
CA THR A 173 6.19 19.94 0.01
C THR A 173 6.61 21.21 0.74
N GLY A 174 6.94 21.12 2.04
CA GLY A 174 7.39 22.24 2.86
C GLY A 174 6.35 23.34 3.05
N GLY A 175 5.07 23.09 2.76
CA GLY A 175 4.03 24.11 2.76
C GLY A 175 2.63 23.57 3.09
N TYR A 176 1.96 24.21 4.06
CA TYR A 176 0.61 23.85 4.49
C TYR A 176 -0.52 24.44 3.64
N ALA A 177 -0.20 25.14 2.54
CA ALA A 177 -1.18 25.77 1.66
C ALA A 177 -2.14 24.74 1.02
N LEU A 178 -1.65 23.53 0.72
CA LEU A 178 -2.45 22.45 0.15
C LEU A 178 -3.07 21.51 1.20
N PHE A 179 -2.92 21.81 2.50
CA PHE A 179 -3.31 20.89 3.57
C PHE A 179 -4.81 20.54 3.55
N LEU A 180 -5.68 21.55 3.37
CA LEU A 180 -7.12 21.33 3.28
C LEU A 180 -7.52 20.51 2.03
N PRO A 181 -7.07 20.86 0.81
CA PRO A 181 -7.25 20.01 -0.37
C PRO A 181 -6.74 18.57 -0.19
N LEU A 182 -5.57 18.37 0.41
CA LEU A 182 -4.98 17.05 0.69
C LEU A 182 -5.90 16.22 1.57
N MET A 183 -6.45 16.80 2.63
CA MET A 183 -7.40 16.12 3.52
C MET A 183 -8.66 15.69 2.78
N ILE A 184 -9.26 16.58 1.98
CA ILE A 184 -10.48 16.28 1.22
C ILE A 184 -10.24 15.12 0.24
N VAL A 185 -9.15 15.17 -0.53
CA VAL A 185 -8.79 14.14 -1.52
C VAL A 185 -8.47 12.81 -0.83
N SER A 186 -7.73 12.84 0.27
CA SER A 186 -7.33 11.64 1.03
C SER A 186 -8.53 10.94 1.67
N VAL A 187 -9.42 11.70 2.32
CA VAL A 187 -10.63 11.16 2.95
C VAL A 187 -11.60 10.62 1.92
N SER A 188 -11.83 11.35 0.81
CA SER A 188 -12.72 10.87 -0.24
C SER A 188 -12.18 9.63 -0.95
N SER A 189 -10.86 9.54 -1.17
CA SER A 189 -10.20 8.33 -1.69
C SER A 189 -10.36 7.15 -0.74
N TYR A 190 -10.11 7.36 0.56
CA TYR A 190 -10.29 6.35 1.60
C TYR A 190 -11.72 5.82 1.68
N ILE A 191 -12.73 6.71 1.68
CA ILE A 191 -14.14 6.32 1.69
C ILE A 191 -14.47 5.51 0.44
N THR A 192 -14.02 5.97 -0.73
CA THR A 192 -14.28 5.31 -2.01
C THR A 192 -13.74 3.88 -2.01
N ILE A 193 -12.47 3.65 -1.64
CA ILE A 193 -11.94 2.28 -1.61
C ILE A 193 -12.63 1.42 -0.55
N LYS A 194 -12.92 2.00 0.63
CA LYS A 194 -13.55 1.27 1.75
C LYS A 194 -14.93 0.71 1.40
N MET A 195 -15.66 1.37 0.50
CA MET A 195 -16.94 0.85 -0.02
C MET A 195 -16.80 -0.47 -0.78
N PHE A 196 -15.64 -0.73 -1.39
CA PHE A 196 -15.42 -1.94 -2.21
C PHE A 196 -14.48 -2.96 -1.53
N LEU A 197 -13.47 -2.50 -0.80
CA LEU A 197 -12.55 -3.33 -0.03
C LEU A 197 -12.53 -2.81 1.41
N PRO A 198 -13.17 -3.52 2.35
CA PRO A 198 -13.25 -3.08 3.75
C PRO A 198 -11.92 -3.20 4.50
N HIS A 199 -10.95 -3.92 3.94
CA HIS A 199 -9.67 -4.23 4.59
C HIS A 199 -8.52 -3.62 3.80
N SER A 200 -7.47 -3.20 4.50
CA SER A 200 -6.26 -2.71 3.85
C SER A 200 -5.48 -3.88 3.23
N ILE A 201 -4.59 -3.57 2.29
CA ILE A 201 -3.69 -4.55 1.70
C ILE A 201 -2.78 -5.22 2.75
N TYR A 202 -2.39 -4.49 3.80
CA TYR A 202 -1.64 -5.05 4.93
C TYR A 202 -2.48 -6.04 5.72
N SER A 203 -3.72 -5.68 6.06
CA SER A 203 -4.64 -6.59 6.74
C SER A 203 -4.89 -7.84 5.90
N MET A 204 -5.11 -7.71 4.59
CA MET A 204 -5.27 -8.86 3.70
C MET A 204 -4.04 -9.78 3.67
N ARG A 205 -2.83 -9.21 3.63
CA ARG A 205 -1.60 -10.01 3.69
C ARG A 205 -1.44 -10.74 5.02
N LEU A 206 -1.75 -10.09 6.14
CA LEU A 206 -1.78 -10.77 7.45
C LEU A 206 -2.82 -11.89 7.49
N ALA A 207 -4.02 -11.67 6.92
CA ALA A 207 -5.06 -12.70 6.82
C ALA A 207 -4.56 -13.94 6.08
N GLN A 208 -3.89 -13.71 4.95
CA GLN A 208 -3.36 -14.78 4.11
C GLN A 208 -2.22 -15.58 4.77
N LYS A 209 -1.49 -14.98 5.70
CA LYS A 209 -0.47 -15.65 6.52
C LYS A 209 -1.05 -16.36 7.75
N GLY A 210 -2.33 -16.16 8.06
CA GLY A 210 -2.92 -16.61 9.33
C GLY A 210 -2.50 -15.77 10.55
N GLU A 211 -1.79 -14.66 10.32
CA GLU A 211 -1.22 -13.80 11.36
C GLU A 211 -2.11 -12.60 11.69
N LEU A 212 -3.35 -12.56 11.18
CA LEU A 212 -4.24 -11.42 11.40
C LEU A 212 -4.57 -11.29 12.89
N LEU A 213 -3.94 -10.30 13.51
CA LEU A 213 -4.28 -9.82 14.83
C LEU A 213 -5.59 -9.06 14.69
N THR A 214 -6.72 -9.74 14.93
CA THR A 214 -7.98 -9.03 15.13
C THR A 214 -7.79 -8.17 16.37
N HIS A 215 -8.16 -6.89 16.31
CA HIS A 215 -8.13 -5.96 17.45
C HIS A 215 -8.97 -6.44 18.66
N HIS A 216 -9.59 -7.62 18.55
CA HIS A 216 -10.44 -8.25 19.56
C HIS A 216 -10.00 -9.69 19.87
N LYS A 217 -8.73 -10.05 19.65
CA LYS A 217 -8.21 -11.36 20.12
C LYS A 217 -8.52 -11.54 21.59
N ASP A 218 -8.27 -10.54 22.43
CA ASP A 218 -8.55 -10.63 23.87
C ASP A 218 -10.04 -10.82 24.14
N ARG A 219 -10.93 -10.12 23.43
CA ARG A 219 -12.38 -10.29 23.63
C ARG A 219 -12.87 -11.66 23.18
N ALA A 220 -12.39 -12.16 22.03
CA ALA A 220 -12.75 -13.49 21.52
C ALA A 220 -12.16 -14.60 22.39
N VAL A 221 -10.91 -14.46 22.79
CA VAL A 221 -10.20 -15.33 23.73
C VAL A 221 -10.94 -15.34 25.07
N LEU A 222 -11.27 -14.19 25.66
CA LEU A 222 -12.07 -14.08 26.89
C LEU A 222 -13.50 -14.62 26.76
N THR A 223 -14.11 -14.57 25.57
CA THR A 223 -15.45 -15.14 25.33
C THR A 223 -15.42 -16.67 25.19
N LEU A 224 -14.32 -17.21 24.64
CA LEU A 224 -14.10 -18.64 24.44
C LEU A 224 -13.39 -19.31 25.64
N LEU A 225 -12.77 -18.51 26.50
CA LEU A 225 -12.12 -18.97 27.72
C LEU A 225 -13.20 -19.39 28.71
N ASN A 226 -13.25 -20.68 28.99
CA ASN A 226 -14.00 -21.16 30.12
C ASN A 226 -13.19 -20.92 31.39
N THR A 227 -13.72 -20.16 32.34
CA THR A 227 -13.03 -19.81 33.59
C THR A 227 -12.50 -21.05 34.31
N ASP A 228 -13.22 -22.18 34.22
CA ASP A 228 -12.80 -23.46 34.78
C ASP A 228 -11.47 -24.00 34.23
N SER A 229 -11.09 -23.62 33.00
CA SER A 229 -9.84 -24.07 32.37
C SER A 229 -8.61 -23.26 32.80
N VAL A 230 -8.81 -22.13 33.48
CA VAL A 230 -7.74 -21.24 33.99
C VAL A 230 -7.60 -21.36 35.50
N ILE A 231 -8.62 -21.88 36.18
CA ILE A 231 -8.55 -22.15 37.61
C ILE A 231 -7.56 -23.30 37.80
N GLU A 232 -6.38 -22.96 38.28
CA GLU A 232 -5.45 -23.93 38.82
C GLU A 232 -6.08 -24.60 40.03
N ARG A 233 -6.07 -25.93 40.05
CA ARG A 233 -6.66 -26.74 41.14
C ARG A 233 -5.62 -27.56 41.88
N ASP A 234 -4.36 -27.48 41.46
CA ASP A 234 -3.22 -28.22 41.96
C ASP A 234 -2.49 -27.50 43.10
N PHE A 235 -3.25 -26.91 44.02
CA PHE A 235 -2.68 -26.30 45.21
C PHE A 235 -2.43 -27.35 46.30
N LEU A 236 -1.23 -27.34 46.86
CA LEU A 236 -0.93 -28.09 48.07
C LEU A 236 -1.52 -27.33 49.27
N THR A 237 -2.49 -27.94 49.96
CA THR A 237 -3.16 -27.35 51.12
C THR A 237 -2.32 -27.48 52.39
N VAL A 238 -2.23 -26.38 53.14
CA VAL A 238 -1.55 -26.32 54.45
C VAL A 238 -2.60 -25.93 55.49
N SER A 239 -2.65 -26.64 56.62
CA SER A 239 -3.55 -26.30 57.73
C SER A 239 -2.78 -25.60 58.86
N PRO A 240 -3.43 -24.74 59.67
CA PRO A 240 -2.78 -24.02 60.78
C PRO A 240 -2.20 -24.97 61.85
N GLU A 241 -2.75 -26.18 61.91
CA GLU A 241 -2.43 -27.20 62.91
C GLU A 241 -1.26 -28.10 62.47
N MET A 242 -0.67 -27.86 61.29
CA MET A 242 0.48 -28.63 60.80
C MET A 242 1.74 -28.35 61.63
N SER A 243 2.50 -29.41 61.88
CA SER A 243 3.84 -29.28 62.45
C SER A 243 4.81 -28.65 61.44
N LEU A 244 5.85 -27.96 61.93
CA LEU A 244 6.88 -27.35 61.09
C LEU A 244 7.50 -28.37 60.11
N GLY A 245 7.70 -29.61 60.56
CA GLY A 245 8.28 -30.68 59.73
C GLY A 245 7.36 -31.14 58.60
N ASP A 246 6.04 -31.11 58.81
CA ASP A 246 5.07 -31.47 57.77
C ASP A 246 4.88 -30.34 56.76
N MET A 247 4.92 -29.09 57.21
CA MET A 247 4.92 -27.92 56.33
C MET A 247 6.14 -27.92 55.38
N VAL A 248 7.34 -28.24 55.89
CA VAL A 248 8.56 -28.32 55.08
C VAL A 248 8.45 -29.37 53.96
N LYS A 249 7.81 -30.51 54.22
CA LYS A 249 7.58 -31.55 53.20
C LYS A 249 6.62 -31.10 52.10
N VAL A 250 5.63 -30.28 52.44
CA VAL A 250 4.68 -29.70 51.48
C VAL A 250 5.38 -28.66 50.60
N ILE A 251 6.15 -27.76 51.20
CA ILE A 251 6.92 -26.74 50.47
C ILE A 251 7.98 -27.39 49.56
N ALA A 252 8.68 -28.43 50.03
CA ALA A 252 9.69 -29.14 49.26
C ALA A 252 9.15 -29.86 48.01
N LYS A 253 7.83 -30.14 47.95
CA LYS A 253 7.16 -30.74 46.80
C LYS A 253 6.43 -29.73 45.92
N SER A 254 6.36 -28.46 46.33
CA SER A 254 5.80 -27.39 45.52
C SER A 254 6.67 -27.17 44.29
N GLY A 255 6.06 -27.20 43.09
CA GLY A 255 6.71 -26.83 41.84
C GLY A 255 6.76 -25.31 41.58
N ARG A 256 6.35 -24.53 42.58
CA ARG A 256 6.33 -23.06 42.61
C ARG A 256 7.20 -22.55 43.74
#